data_AF-A0A2S4JVS6-F1
#
_entry.id   AF-A0A2S4JVS6-F1
#
_cell.length_a   1.000
_cell.length_b   1.000
_cell.length_c   1.000
_cell.angle_alpha   90.00
_cell.angle_beta   90.00
_cell.angle_gamma   90.00
#
_symmetry.space_group_name_H-M   'P 1'
#
loop_
_entity.id
_entity.type
_entity.pdbx_description
1 polymer ?
#
loop_
_entity_poly.entity_id
_entity_poly.type
_entity_poly.pdbx_seq_one_letter_code
_entity_poly.pdbx_strand_id
1 'polypeptide(L)'
;MKYAGVLTLAVAAIFFLPGCNAYGPHFLVLEGNYSVSRGEYQAAIVSYLRAQEAGEYGPWLSYNLGNVYHYLGESGAALERWDSSREVDSRDILFGASFNSGVYYFEQGRYRDARRQFRIALEVNPSSVAAKQNLELTLERLSAEADLTGAGGAVERPGTVREISPGGAGANRMLDYIKRREEQRWRANQETRVSPDVQDW
;
A
#
# COMPACT_ATOMS: atom_id res chain seq x y z
N MET A 1 3.73 25.47 -66.71
CA MET A 1 3.52 24.18 -66.01
C MET A 1 4.77 23.80 -65.21
N LYS A 2 5.10 24.48 -64.11
CA LYS A 2 6.34 24.23 -63.32
C LYS A 2 6.15 24.12 -61.80
N TYR A 3 4.91 23.95 -61.32
CA TYR A 3 4.63 23.85 -59.87
C TYR A 3 3.90 22.57 -59.45
N ALA A 4 3.61 21.66 -60.38
CA ALA A 4 2.87 20.43 -60.08
C ALA A 4 3.70 19.36 -59.35
N GLY A 5 5.03 19.42 -59.39
CA GLY A 5 5.92 18.45 -58.73
C GLY A 5 6.34 18.80 -57.30
N VAL A 6 6.19 20.05 -56.88
CA VAL A 6 6.59 20.50 -55.52
C VAL A 6 5.45 20.28 -54.52
N LEU A 7 4.20 20.33 -54.97
CA LEU A 7 3.02 20.16 -54.10
C LEU A 7 2.79 18.71 -53.66
N THR A 8 3.18 17.72 -54.47
CA THR A 8 3.03 16.29 -54.15
C THR A 8 4.05 15.78 -53.12
N LEU A 9 5.24 16.39 -53.05
CA LEU A 9 6.24 16.05 -52.03
C LEU A 9 5.89 16.60 -50.63
N ALA A 10 5.14 17.70 -50.55
CA ALA A 10 4.71 18.28 -49.27
C ALA A 10 3.58 17.48 -48.59
N VAL A 11 2.70 16.83 -49.36
CA VAL A 11 1.59 16.04 -48.81
C VAL A 11 2.06 14.67 -48.30
N ALA A 12 3.13 14.11 -48.87
CA ALA A 12 3.73 12.85 -48.41
C ALA A 12 4.49 12.97 -47.08
N ALA A 13 4.96 14.17 -46.72
CA ALA A 13 5.70 14.41 -45.48
C ALA A 13 4.78 14.49 -44.22
N ILE A 14 3.48 14.71 -44.40
CA ILE A 14 2.53 14.82 -43.28
C ILE A 14 2.12 13.43 -42.75
N PHE A 15 2.27 12.37 -43.55
CA PHE A 15 1.97 10.99 -43.14
C PHE A 15 3.13 10.26 -42.43
N PHE A 16 4.31 10.90 -42.33
CA PHE A 16 5.51 10.35 -41.69
C PHE A 16 5.99 11.19 -40.51
N LEU A 17 5.08 11.87 -39.80
CA LEU A 17 5.36 12.22 -38.42
C LEU A 17 5.17 10.93 -37.62
N PRO A 18 6.25 10.34 -37.05
CA PRO A 18 6.06 9.29 -36.08
C PRO A 18 5.28 9.95 -34.94
N GLY A 19 4.00 9.59 -34.83
CA GLY A 19 3.30 9.72 -33.57
C GLY A 19 4.09 8.87 -32.57
N CYS A 20 5.10 9.48 -31.93
CA CYS A 20 5.67 8.93 -30.73
C CYS A 20 4.48 8.69 -29.80
N ASN A 21 4.31 7.42 -29.52
CA ASN A 21 3.06 6.78 -29.14
C ASN A 21 2.50 7.39 -27.85
N ALA A 22 1.53 8.31 -27.97
CA ALA A 22 0.83 8.91 -26.82
C ALA A 22 0.09 7.87 -25.95
N TYR A 23 -0.02 6.61 -26.40
CA TYR A 23 -0.60 5.50 -25.63
C TYR A 23 0.45 4.60 -24.97
N GLY A 24 1.74 4.81 -25.24
CA GLY A 24 2.84 4.00 -24.70
C GLY A 24 2.92 3.99 -23.18
N PRO A 25 2.89 5.16 -22.50
CA PRO A 25 3.03 5.24 -21.05
C PRO A 25 1.85 4.59 -20.32
N HIS A 26 0.64 4.79 -20.82
CA HIS A 26 -0.57 4.17 -20.27
C HIS A 26 -0.52 2.64 -20.34
N PHE A 27 -0.10 2.08 -21.49
CA PHE A 27 0.05 0.62 -21.64
C PHE A 27 1.11 0.06 -20.69
N LEU A 28 2.23 0.77 -20.50
CA LEU A 28 3.27 0.38 -19.54
C LEU A 28 2.77 0.40 -18.08
N VAL A 29 1.93 1.36 -17.71
CA VAL A 29 1.26 1.36 -16.38
C VAL A 29 0.35 0.13 -16.23
N LEU A 30 -0.44 -0.20 -17.26
CA LEU A 30 -1.32 -1.37 -17.25
C LEU A 30 -0.53 -2.69 -17.16
N GLU A 31 0.55 -2.82 -17.92
CA GLU A 31 1.46 -3.96 -17.88
C GLU A 31 2.09 -4.11 -16.48
N GLY A 32 2.52 -2.99 -15.89
CA GLY A 32 3.04 -2.98 -14.52
C GLY A 32 2.00 -3.45 -13.51
N ASN A 33 0.77 -2.91 -13.57
CA ASN A 33 -0.33 -3.33 -12.69
C ASN A 33 -0.66 -4.82 -12.85
N TYR A 34 -0.68 -5.30 -14.10
CA TYR A 34 -0.90 -6.72 -14.41
C TYR A 34 0.20 -7.59 -13.81
N SER A 35 1.47 -7.20 -13.94
CA SER A 35 2.62 -7.88 -13.35
C SER A 35 2.52 -7.93 -11.82
N VAL A 36 2.10 -6.83 -11.16
CA VAL A 36 1.83 -6.83 -9.70
C VAL A 36 0.77 -7.86 -9.32
N SER A 37 -0.33 -7.94 -10.09
CA SER A 37 -1.41 -8.91 -9.81
C SER A 37 -0.96 -10.38 -9.90
N ARG A 38 0.13 -10.63 -10.63
CA ARG A 38 0.77 -11.94 -10.80
C ARG A 38 1.87 -12.22 -9.78
N GLY A 39 2.25 -11.23 -8.96
CA GLY A 39 3.40 -11.30 -8.05
C GLY A 39 4.75 -11.11 -8.76
N GLU A 40 4.74 -10.68 -10.02
CA GLU A 40 5.93 -10.46 -10.85
C GLU A 40 6.49 -9.06 -10.61
N TYR A 41 6.95 -8.81 -9.37
CA TYR A 41 7.29 -7.47 -8.88
C TYR A 41 8.46 -6.81 -9.61
N GLN A 42 9.47 -7.58 -10.01
CA GLN A 42 10.61 -7.06 -10.77
C GLN A 42 10.17 -6.59 -12.17
N ALA A 43 9.29 -7.35 -12.82
CA ALA A 43 8.71 -6.96 -14.11
C ALA A 43 7.86 -5.68 -13.97
N ALA A 44 7.06 -5.59 -12.89
CA ALA A 44 6.30 -4.39 -12.59
C ALA A 44 7.18 -3.13 -12.44
N ILE A 45 8.32 -3.24 -11.75
CA ILE A 45 9.28 -2.13 -11.63
C ILE A 45 9.76 -1.68 -13.00
N VAL A 46 10.16 -2.61 -13.87
CA VAL A 46 10.65 -2.28 -15.22
C VAL A 46 9.58 -1.52 -16.02
N SER A 47 8.33 -1.99 -16.02
CA SER A 47 7.25 -1.31 -16.74
C SER A 47 6.96 0.08 -16.17
N TYR A 48 6.95 0.25 -14.84
CA TYR A 48 6.74 1.57 -14.22
C TYR A 48 7.89 2.54 -14.46
N LEU A 49 9.15 2.09 -14.41
CA LEU A 49 10.30 2.96 -14.70
C LEU A 49 10.30 3.43 -16.16
N ARG A 50 9.96 2.54 -17.10
CA ARG A 50 9.78 2.91 -18.52
C ARG A 50 8.63 3.88 -18.72
N ALA A 51 7.52 3.71 -17.99
CA ALA A 51 6.42 4.68 -18.01
C ALA A 51 6.86 6.05 -17.47
N GLN A 52 7.72 6.06 -16.44
CA GLN A 52 8.23 7.28 -15.82
C GLN A 52 9.15 8.06 -16.76
N GLU A 53 9.95 7.39 -17.60
CA GLU A 53 10.80 8.04 -18.61
C GLU A 53 10.00 8.89 -19.61
N ALA A 54 8.72 8.54 -19.84
CA ALA A 54 7.84 9.34 -20.68
C ALA A 54 7.30 10.61 -20.01
N GLY A 55 7.53 10.80 -18.70
CA GLY A 55 7.16 12.01 -17.95
C GLY A 55 5.68 12.13 -17.58
N GLU A 56 4.88 11.09 -17.82
CA GLU A 56 3.45 11.07 -17.47
C GLU A 56 3.19 10.27 -16.18
N TYR A 57 2.06 10.52 -15.52
CA TYR A 57 1.59 9.75 -14.34
C TYR A 57 2.51 9.71 -13.12
N GLY A 58 3.49 10.62 -12.99
CA GLY A 58 4.53 10.59 -11.94
C GLY A 58 4.05 10.21 -10.53
N PRO A 59 3.04 10.89 -9.94
CA PRO A 59 2.54 10.56 -8.60
C PRO A 59 1.91 9.16 -8.50
N TRP A 60 1.16 8.74 -9.52
CA TRP A 60 0.58 7.39 -9.59
C TRP A 60 1.67 6.32 -9.73
N LEU A 61 2.69 6.58 -10.55
CA LEU A 61 3.85 5.71 -10.69
C LEU A 61 4.64 5.62 -9.39
N SER A 62 4.87 6.73 -8.69
CA SER A 62 5.48 6.74 -7.36
C SER A 62 4.65 5.93 -6.37
N TYR A 63 3.34 6.11 -6.32
CA TYR A 63 2.47 5.31 -5.45
C TYR A 63 2.56 3.80 -5.76
N ASN A 64 2.49 3.43 -7.04
CA ASN A 64 2.57 2.04 -7.48
C ASN A 64 3.94 1.42 -7.22
N LEU A 65 5.03 2.14 -7.47
CA LEU A 65 6.38 1.71 -7.13
C LEU A 65 6.53 1.51 -5.62
N GLY A 66 5.95 2.41 -4.79
CA GLY A 66 5.93 2.24 -3.34
C GLY A 66 5.26 0.93 -2.91
N ASN A 67 4.13 0.58 -3.52
CA ASN A 67 3.46 -0.69 -3.27
C ASN A 67 4.34 -1.89 -3.66
N VAL A 68 5.02 -1.82 -4.80
CA VAL A 68 5.91 -2.89 -5.26
C VAL A 68 7.12 -3.04 -4.35
N TYR A 69 7.76 -1.95 -3.94
CA TYR A 69 8.87 -1.99 -2.99
C TYR A 69 8.44 -2.58 -1.64
N HIS A 70 7.23 -2.25 -1.17
CA HIS A 70 6.70 -2.87 0.05
C HIS A 70 6.55 -4.40 -0.11
N TYR A 71 6.02 -4.88 -1.24
CA TYR A 71 5.93 -6.32 -1.52
C TYR A 71 7.28 -7.03 -1.68
N LEU A 72 8.35 -6.29 -1.99
CA LEU A 72 9.70 -6.81 -2.03
C LEU A 72 10.42 -6.74 -0.68
N GLY A 73 9.85 -6.00 0.28
CA GLY A 73 10.47 -5.73 1.58
C GLY A 73 11.38 -4.54 1.68
N GLU A 74 11.48 -3.79 0.59
CA GLU A 74 12.22 -2.55 0.48
C GLU A 74 11.43 -1.42 1.14
N SER A 75 11.28 -1.55 2.44
CA SER A 75 10.39 -0.75 3.28
C SER A 75 10.73 0.74 3.33
N GLY A 76 12.03 1.08 3.32
CA GLY A 76 12.48 2.47 3.24
C GLY A 76 12.14 3.09 1.89
N ALA A 77 12.45 2.39 0.80
CA ALA A 77 12.11 2.83 -0.56
C ALA A 77 10.59 2.96 -0.75
N ALA A 78 9.79 2.07 -0.15
CA ALA A 78 8.34 2.14 -0.19
C ALA A 78 7.82 3.45 0.42
N LEU A 79 8.31 3.82 1.61
CA LEU A 79 7.94 5.08 2.28
C LEU A 79 8.31 6.30 1.44
N GLU A 80 9.55 6.37 0.93
CA GLU A 80 9.98 7.50 0.10
C GLU A 80 9.08 7.68 -1.12
N ARG A 81 8.71 6.57 -1.76
CA ARG A 81 7.84 6.59 -2.94
C ARG A 81 6.41 6.99 -2.59
N TRP A 82 5.84 6.49 -1.50
CA TRP A 82 4.54 6.94 -1.03
C TRP A 82 4.53 8.41 -0.63
N ASP A 83 5.58 8.91 0.03
CA ASP A 83 5.68 10.33 0.39
C ASP A 83 5.75 11.21 -0.87
N SER A 84 6.59 10.85 -1.86
CA SER A 84 6.64 11.58 -3.14
C SER A 84 5.32 11.54 -3.92
N SER A 85 4.52 10.48 -3.78
CA SER A 85 3.23 10.38 -4.46
C SER A 85 2.18 11.38 -3.96
N ARG A 86 2.37 11.92 -2.74
CA ARG A 86 1.42 12.86 -2.11
C ARG A 86 1.57 14.30 -2.57
N GLU A 87 2.52 14.59 -3.46
CA GLU A 87 2.75 15.95 -3.99
C GLU A 87 1.61 16.47 -4.88
N VAL A 88 0.59 15.65 -5.15
CA VAL A 88 -0.59 16.05 -5.93
C VAL A 88 -1.87 16.03 -5.11
N ASP A 89 -2.81 16.88 -5.51
CA ASP A 89 -4.17 16.98 -4.95
C ASP A 89 -5.07 15.80 -5.38
N SER A 90 -4.57 14.57 -5.24
CA SER A 90 -5.36 13.36 -5.44
C SER A 90 -5.73 12.74 -4.10
N ARG A 91 -7.03 12.77 -3.78
CA ARG A 91 -7.57 12.13 -2.57
C ARG A 91 -7.30 10.64 -2.55
N ASP A 92 -7.40 9.96 -3.69
CA ASP A 92 -7.18 8.51 -3.75
C ASP A 92 -5.72 8.14 -3.45
N ILE A 93 -4.76 8.89 -4.01
CA ILE A 93 -3.35 8.68 -3.73
C ILE A 93 -3.04 9.02 -2.26
N LEU A 94 -3.55 10.15 -1.76
CA LEU A 94 -3.32 10.54 -0.37
C LEU A 94 -3.87 9.50 0.60
N PHE A 95 -5.07 8.97 0.34
CA PHE A 95 -5.66 7.88 1.11
C PHE A 95 -4.77 6.64 1.08
N GLY A 96 -4.44 6.14 -0.12
CA GLY A 96 -3.67 4.90 -0.29
C GLY A 96 -2.27 4.99 0.32
N ALA A 97 -1.54 6.07 0.02
CA ALA A 97 -0.20 6.31 0.53
C ALA A 97 -0.18 6.44 2.07
N SER A 98 -1.19 7.11 2.66
CA SER A 98 -1.30 7.25 4.12
C SER A 98 -1.69 5.92 4.77
N PHE A 99 -2.63 5.18 4.19
CA PHE A 99 -3.01 3.87 4.68
C PHE A 99 -1.82 2.91 4.68
N ASN A 100 -1.09 2.81 3.58
CA ASN A 100 0.06 1.91 3.46
C ASN A 100 1.22 2.31 4.37
N SER A 101 1.50 3.61 4.51
CA SER A 101 2.48 4.09 5.50
C SER A 101 2.05 3.77 6.93
N GLY A 102 0.75 3.83 7.23
CA GLY A 102 0.20 3.43 8.53
C GLY A 102 0.43 1.95 8.82
N VAL A 103 0.15 1.08 7.85
CA VAL A 103 0.42 -0.36 7.93
C VAL A 103 1.91 -0.60 8.17
N TYR A 104 2.76 0.03 7.37
CA TYR A 104 4.20 -0.06 7.54
C TYR A 104 4.65 0.32 8.96
N TYR A 105 4.26 1.50 9.46
CA TYR A 105 4.64 1.92 10.80
C TYR A 105 4.10 0.99 11.88
N PHE A 106 2.92 0.42 11.70
CA PHE A 106 2.37 -0.56 12.63
C PHE A 106 3.22 -1.84 12.67
N GLU A 107 3.63 -2.36 11.51
CA GLU A 107 4.51 -3.53 11.41
C GLU A 107 5.88 -3.30 12.05
N GLN A 108 6.40 -2.07 11.98
CA GLN A 108 7.65 -1.67 12.64
C GLN A 108 7.49 -1.38 14.15
N GLY A 109 6.30 -1.59 14.74
CA GLY A 109 6.02 -1.25 16.14
C GLY A 109 5.98 0.25 16.43
N ARG A 110 6.04 1.10 15.40
CA ARG A 110 5.98 2.57 15.50
C ARG A 110 4.53 3.04 15.58
N TYR A 111 3.81 2.62 16.62
CA TYR A 111 2.36 2.79 16.73
C TYR A 111 1.90 4.26 16.74
N ARG A 112 2.72 5.19 17.26
CA ARG A 112 2.39 6.64 17.22
C ARG A 112 2.37 7.19 15.79
N ASP A 113 3.29 6.72 14.95
CA ASP A 113 3.36 7.10 13.55
C ASP A 113 2.24 6.44 12.74
N ALA A 114 1.98 5.16 12.99
CA ALA A 114 0.86 4.43 12.41
C ALA A 114 -0.47 5.15 12.67
N ARG A 115 -0.72 5.56 13.93
CA ARG A 115 -1.91 6.30 14.33
C ARG A 115 -2.08 7.58 13.54
N ARG A 116 -1.00 8.35 13.35
CA ARG A 116 -1.01 9.60 12.57
C ARG A 116 -1.42 9.32 11.12
N GLN A 117 -0.80 8.32 10.50
CA GLN A 117 -1.07 7.98 9.11
C GLN A 117 -2.49 7.44 8.88
N PHE A 118 -2.99 6.57 9.76
CA PHE A 118 -4.37 6.09 9.67
C PHE A 118 -5.41 7.20 9.90
N ARG A 119 -5.10 8.19 10.74
CA ARG A 119 -5.95 9.38 10.88
C ARG A 119 -6.03 10.20 9.59
N ILE A 120 -4.90 10.45 8.94
CA ILE A 120 -4.89 11.14 7.63
C ILE A 120 -5.73 10.36 6.62
N ALA A 121 -5.56 9.03 6.54
CA ALA A 121 -6.38 8.20 5.66
C ALA A 121 -7.89 8.33 5.97
N LEU A 122 -8.28 8.38 7.25
CA LEU A 122 -9.68 8.57 7.65
C LEU A 122 -10.21 9.98 7.45
N GLU A 123 -9.35 11.01 7.47
CA GLU A 123 -9.74 12.37 7.09
C GLU A 123 -10.09 12.42 5.60
N VAL A 124 -9.37 11.68 4.76
CA VAL A 124 -9.64 11.59 3.32
C VAL A 124 -10.86 10.72 3.03
N ASN A 125 -10.95 9.53 3.63
CA ASN A 125 -12.06 8.61 3.48
C ASN A 125 -12.60 8.14 4.85
N PRO A 126 -13.54 8.89 5.45
CA PRO A 126 -14.11 8.57 6.76
C PRO A 126 -14.92 7.27 6.81
N SER A 127 -15.33 6.71 5.66
CA SER A 127 -16.11 5.46 5.62
C SER A 127 -15.24 4.21 5.53
N SER A 128 -13.91 4.35 5.36
CA SER A 128 -13.00 3.20 5.25
C SER A 128 -13.00 2.34 6.53
N VAL A 129 -13.64 1.18 6.44
CA VAL A 129 -13.67 0.19 7.53
C VAL A 129 -12.26 -0.31 7.85
N ALA A 130 -11.45 -0.59 6.82
CA ALA A 130 -10.08 -1.06 6.99
C ALA A 130 -9.22 -0.04 7.76
N ALA A 131 -9.32 1.25 7.44
CA ALA A 131 -8.55 2.28 8.14
C ALA A 131 -8.99 2.44 9.61
N LYS A 132 -10.30 2.31 9.89
CA LYS A 132 -10.83 2.31 11.27
C LYS A 132 -10.30 1.15 12.10
N GLN A 133 -10.36 -0.07 11.56
CA GLN A 133 -9.87 -1.28 12.25
C GLN A 133 -8.37 -1.21 12.52
N ASN A 134 -7.58 -0.75 11.55
CA ASN A 134 -6.14 -0.59 11.74
C ASN A 134 -5.81 0.50 12.78
N LEU A 135 -6.57 1.60 12.80
CA LEU A 135 -6.44 2.62 13.84
C LEU A 135 -6.80 2.06 15.22
N GLU A 136 -7.88 1.31 15.35
CA GLU A 136 -8.31 0.67 16.61
C GLU A 136 -7.22 -0.27 17.15
N LEU A 137 -6.70 -1.16 16.32
CA LEU A 137 -5.58 -2.03 16.70
C LEU A 137 -4.33 -1.24 17.10
N THR A 138 -4.05 -0.14 16.40
CA THR A 138 -2.94 0.75 16.74
C THR A 138 -3.14 1.40 18.12
N LEU A 139 -4.37 1.77 18.47
CA LEU A 139 -4.70 2.33 19.77
C LEU A 139 -4.60 1.29 20.89
N GLU A 140 -5.04 0.05 20.67
CA GLU A 140 -4.85 -1.06 21.63
C GLU A 140 -3.35 -1.28 21.93
N ARG A 141 -2.49 -1.20 20.91
CA ARG A 141 -1.04 -1.34 21.08
C ARG A 141 -0.44 -0.18 21.86
N LEU A 142 -0.89 1.05 21.60
CA LEU A 142 -0.43 2.23 22.34
C LEU A 142 -0.87 2.21 23.80
N SER A 143 -2.08 1.74 24.11
CA SER A 143 -2.53 1.61 25.50
C SER A 143 -1.72 0.55 26.23
N ALA A 144 -1.48 -0.61 25.60
CA ALA A 144 -0.65 -1.64 26.19
C ALA A 144 0.80 -1.15 26.45
N GLU A 145 1.39 -0.38 25.53
CA GLU A 145 2.72 0.23 25.75
C GLU A 145 2.71 1.25 26.91
N ALA A 146 1.65 2.04 27.03
CA ALA A 146 1.49 2.98 28.14
C ALA A 146 1.37 2.27 29.50
N ASP A 147 0.59 1.18 29.57
CA ASP A 147 0.43 0.39 30.79
C ASP A 147 1.77 -0.23 31.25
N LEU A 148 2.57 -0.73 30.30
CA LEU A 148 3.90 -1.29 30.58
C LEU A 148 4.89 -0.23 31.08
N THR A 149 4.86 0.98 30.51
CA THR A 149 5.74 2.07 30.92
C THR A 149 5.30 2.76 32.23
N GLY A 150 4.00 2.78 32.52
CA GLY A 150 3.42 3.31 33.76
C GLY A 150 3.69 2.43 34.98
N ALA A 151 3.98 1.13 34.78
CA ALA A 151 4.28 0.17 35.84
C ALA A 151 5.75 0.20 36.35
N GLY A 152 6.56 1.20 35.97
CA GLY A 152 7.88 1.46 36.58
C GLY A 152 9.05 0.63 36.02
N GLY A 153 8.93 0.03 34.84
CA GLY A 153 10.03 -0.73 34.21
C GLY A 153 10.71 0.05 33.09
N ALA A 154 11.98 0.37 33.24
CA ALA A 154 12.85 0.70 32.12
C ALA A 154 12.95 -0.53 31.21
N VAL A 155 12.26 -0.50 30.07
CA VAL A 155 12.36 -1.57 29.06
C VAL A 155 13.22 -1.07 27.91
N GLU A 156 14.41 -1.65 27.78
CA GLU A 156 15.23 -1.55 26.58
C GLU A 156 14.37 -1.89 25.37
N ARG A 157 14.33 -0.95 24.41
CA ARG A 157 13.76 -1.20 23.09
C ARG A 157 14.45 -2.44 22.51
N PRO A 158 13.72 -3.51 22.14
CA PRO A 158 14.34 -4.63 21.44
C PRO A 158 14.99 -4.07 20.18
N GLY A 159 16.33 -4.13 20.15
CA GLY A 159 17.11 -3.68 19.01
C GLY A 159 16.62 -4.37 17.75
N THR A 160 16.48 -3.57 16.69
CA THR A 160 16.46 -3.97 15.26
C THR A 160 16.37 -5.47 15.02
N VAL A 161 15.15 -6.00 15.05
CA VAL A 161 14.88 -7.39 14.66
C VAL A 161 14.94 -7.44 13.13
N ARG A 162 16.11 -7.88 12.65
CA ARG A 162 16.41 -8.69 11.46
C ARG A 162 15.35 -8.67 10.35
N GLU A 163 15.74 -8.16 9.17
CA GLU A 163 15.05 -8.27 7.87
C GLU A 163 14.19 -9.52 7.76
N ILE A 164 12.87 -9.33 7.86
CA ILE A 164 11.89 -10.30 7.36
C ILE A 164 11.43 -9.72 6.03
N SER A 165 11.88 -10.29 4.92
CA SER A 165 11.32 -9.99 3.60
C SER A 165 9.80 -10.20 3.64
N PRO A 166 8.94 -9.17 3.50
CA PRO A 166 7.51 -9.28 3.33
C PRO A 166 7.20 -9.50 1.85
N GLY A 167 7.66 -10.64 1.33
CA GLY A 167 7.19 -11.17 0.05
C GLY A 167 5.78 -11.71 0.19
N GLY A 168 4.79 -10.92 -0.24
CA GLY A 168 3.40 -11.35 -0.42
C GLY A 168 2.57 -11.52 0.86
N ALA A 169 1.26 -11.34 0.75
CA ALA A 169 0.25 -11.59 1.79
C ALA A 169 0.10 -10.58 2.96
N GLY A 170 0.71 -9.38 2.92
CA GLY A 170 0.58 -8.38 3.99
C GLY A 170 -0.86 -7.86 4.22
N ALA A 171 -1.62 -7.63 3.16
CA ALA A 171 -3.02 -7.21 3.25
C ALA A 171 -3.94 -8.25 3.95
N ASN A 172 -3.58 -9.53 3.86
CA ASN A 172 -4.32 -10.62 4.51
C ASN A 172 -3.85 -10.89 5.94
N ARG A 173 -2.68 -10.41 6.39
CA ARG A 173 -2.17 -10.73 7.75
C ARG A 173 -2.95 -10.03 8.86
N MET A 174 -3.41 -8.80 8.66
CA MET A 174 -4.23 -8.11 9.66
C MET A 174 -5.63 -8.76 9.75
N LEU A 175 -6.23 -9.11 8.61
CA LEU A 175 -7.49 -9.86 8.53
C LEU A 175 -7.36 -11.28 9.11
N ASP A 176 -6.27 -11.99 8.83
CA ASP A 176 -5.98 -13.30 9.41
C ASP A 176 -5.67 -13.23 10.91
N TYR A 177 -5.01 -12.16 11.37
CA TYR A 177 -4.74 -11.92 12.78
C TYR A 177 -6.04 -11.66 13.55
N ILE A 178 -6.92 -10.79 13.03
CA ILE A 178 -8.24 -10.52 13.62
C ILE A 178 -9.10 -11.78 13.61
N LYS A 179 -9.18 -12.51 12.49
CA LYS A 179 -9.94 -13.77 12.40
C LYS A 179 -9.49 -14.80 13.43
N ARG A 180 -8.17 -15.03 13.60
CA ARG A 180 -7.66 -15.97 14.60
C ARG A 180 -7.97 -15.54 16.04
N ARG A 181 -7.88 -14.24 16.35
CA ARG A 181 -8.17 -13.71 17.70
C ARG A 181 -9.66 -13.84 18.03
N GLU A 182 -10.54 -13.55 17.07
CA GLU A 182 -11.99 -13.63 17.23
C GLU A 182 -12.49 -15.08 17.27
N GLU A 183 -11.92 -16.01 16.48
CA GLU A 183 -12.23 -17.45 16.58
C GLU A 183 -11.87 -18.03 17.95
N GLN A 184 -10.74 -17.64 18.54
CA GLN A 184 -10.38 -18.11 19.89
C GLN A 184 -11.26 -17.51 20.98
N ARG A 185 -11.64 -16.23 20.87
CA ARG A 185 -12.60 -15.59 21.78
C ARG A 185 -13.99 -16.22 21.70
N TRP A 186 -14.45 -16.58 20.49
CA TRP A 186 -15.74 -17.24 20.29
C TRP A 186 -15.77 -18.66 20.89
N ARG A 187 -14.72 -19.46 20.69
CA ARG A 187 -14.61 -20.81 21.29
C ARG A 187 -14.54 -20.77 22.82
N ALA A 188 -13.76 -19.87 23.39
CA ALA A 188 -13.66 -19.70 24.85
C ALA A 188 -15.00 -19.32 25.50
N ASN A 189 -15.84 -18.51 24.82
CA ASN A 189 -17.18 -18.14 25.28
C ASN A 189 -18.24 -19.24 25.11
N GLN A 190 -18.03 -20.21 24.22
CA GLN A 190 -18.90 -21.38 24.11
C GLN A 190 -18.57 -22.42 25.19
N GLU A 191 -17.29 -22.62 25.50
CA GLU A 191 -16.84 -23.54 26.56
C GLU A 191 -17.25 -23.06 27.97
N THR A 192 -17.33 -21.75 28.22
CA THR A 192 -17.82 -21.20 29.49
C THR A 192 -19.35 -21.23 29.65
N ARG A 193 -20.12 -21.50 28.58
CA ARG A 193 -21.59 -21.57 28.63
C ARG A 193 -22.16 -22.99 28.75
N VAL A 194 -21.33 -24.02 28.64
CA VAL A 194 -21.74 -25.41 28.87
C VAL A 194 -21.32 -25.81 30.28
N SER A 195 -22.15 -25.46 31.26
CA SER A 195 -22.08 -26.08 32.59
C SER A 195 -22.53 -27.56 32.46
N PRO A 196 -21.80 -28.55 33.01
CA PRO A 196 -22.13 -29.97 32.80
C PRO A 196 -23.38 -30.49 33.54
N ASP A 197 -24.06 -29.67 34.34
CA ASP A 197 -25.08 -30.17 35.27
C ASP A 197 -26.51 -29.74 34.91
N VAL A 198 -27.00 -30.14 33.73
CA VAL A 198 -28.44 -30.30 33.53
C VAL A 198 -28.68 -31.75 33.15
N GLN A 199 -29.03 -32.56 34.15
CA GLN A 199 -29.57 -33.89 33.93
C GLN A 199 -30.93 -33.75 33.24
N ASP A 200 -31.00 -34.25 32.01
CA ASP A 200 -32.28 -34.56 31.38
C ASP A 200 -32.92 -35.73 32.15
N TRP A 201 -34.10 -35.46 32.72
CA TRP A 201 -35.14 -36.47 32.96
C TRP A 201 -36.25 -36.27 31.94
#